data_AF-A0A7U9E0N6-F1
#
_entry.id   AF-A0A7U9E0N6-F1
#
_cell.length_a   1.000
_cell.length_b   1.000
_cell.length_c   1.000
_cell.angle_alpha   90.00
_cell.angle_beta   90.00
_cell.angle_gamma   90.00
#
_symmetry.space_group_name_H-M   'P 1'
#
loop_
_entity.id
_entity.type
_entity.pdbx_description
1 polymer ?
#
loop_
_entity_poly.entity_id
_entity_poly.type
_entity_poly.pdbx_seq_one_letter_code
_entity_poly.pdbx_strand_id
1 'polypeptide(L)'
;MHHETPPPTAASDPRRLQAALCSALGQRGLECTVEYDLSDYIVHAELPDGSSLIISPPQEPPSEHPESPESWMVTRHRSVEPAVYEVIYDSEPDGPHARHGGSVPYLLSAVDARLDQLGVPPRQEQERSGKARTTNVLPPDSAPSRASVALASSPSIDQRVLPTGPPTESSARAAPPPTPPSSAPRL
;
A
#
# COMPACT_ATOMS: atom_id res chain seq x y z
N MET A 1 49.20 20.33 -3.96
CA MET A 1 48.12 20.32 -4.97
C MET A 1 46.86 19.92 -4.24
N HIS A 2 45.99 20.89 -3.94
CA HIS A 2 44.72 20.63 -3.26
C HIS A 2 43.79 19.99 -4.29
N HIS A 3 43.39 18.75 -4.06
CA HIS A 3 42.31 18.14 -4.83
C HIS A 3 41.03 18.79 -4.31
N GLU A 4 40.55 19.80 -5.03
CA GLU A 4 39.20 20.32 -4.89
C GLU A 4 38.28 19.21 -5.40
N THR A 5 37.74 18.42 -4.48
CA THR A 5 36.66 17.48 -4.79
C THR A 5 35.52 18.31 -5.38
N PRO A 6 35.08 18.07 -6.63
CA PRO A 6 33.96 18.80 -7.20
C PRO A 6 32.73 18.61 -6.30
N PRO A 7 31.89 19.64 -6.10
CA PRO A 7 30.66 19.49 -5.33
C PRO A 7 29.81 18.38 -5.97
N PRO A 8 29.16 17.50 -5.18
CA PRO A 8 28.28 16.48 -5.73
C PRO A 8 27.21 17.18 -6.56
N THR A 9 27.27 16.95 -7.87
CA THR A 9 26.27 17.41 -8.83
C THR A 9 24.91 16.96 -8.34
N ALA A 10 23.94 17.88 -8.30
CA ALA A 10 22.59 17.70 -7.78
C ALA A 10 21.93 16.39 -8.22
N ALA A 11 22.19 15.34 -7.46
CA ALA A 11 21.47 14.10 -7.57
C ALA A 11 20.11 14.26 -6.92
N SER A 12 19.13 13.55 -7.47
CA SER A 12 17.75 13.75 -7.08
C SER A 12 17.54 13.23 -5.67
N ASP A 13 17.47 14.15 -4.70
CA ASP A 13 17.12 13.85 -3.30
C ASP A 13 15.91 12.88 -3.28
N PRO A 14 16.02 11.71 -2.62
CA PRO A 14 14.97 10.69 -2.61
C PRO A 14 13.63 11.23 -2.11
N ARG A 15 13.64 12.27 -1.26
CA ARG A 15 12.41 12.93 -0.81
C ARG A 15 11.71 13.69 -1.94
N ARG A 16 12.48 14.33 -2.84
CA ARG A 16 11.91 15.02 -4.01
C ARG A 16 11.31 14.04 -4.99
N LEU A 17 12.00 12.92 -5.19
CA LEU A 17 11.55 11.83 -6.05
C LEU A 17 10.23 11.23 -5.54
N GLN A 18 10.18 10.90 -4.26
CA GLN A 18 8.96 10.43 -3.60
C GLN A 18 7.82 11.45 -3.68
N ALA A 19 8.10 12.73 -3.42
CA ALA A 19 7.11 13.79 -3.55
C ALA A 19 6.58 13.90 -4.98
N ALA A 20 7.41 13.69 -6.01
CA ALA A 20 7.00 13.67 -7.40
C ALA A 20 6.07 12.47 -7.70
N LEU A 21 6.41 11.27 -7.20
CA LEU A 21 5.57 10.08 -7.33
C LEU A 21 4.20 10.30 -6.66
N CYS A 22 4.17 10.72 -5.39
CA CYS A 22 2.92 10.99 -4.70
C CYS A 22 2.12 12.13 -5.34
N SER A 23 2.79 13.16 -5.86
CA SER A 23 2.10 14.24 -6.59
C SER A 23 1.41 13.71 -7.85
N ALA A 24 2.10 12.89 -8.65
CA ALA A 24 1.56 12.30 -9.87
C ALA A 24 0.37 11.36 -9.58
N LEU A 25 0.50 10.46 -8.60
CA LEU A 25 -0.60 9.60 -8.14
C LEU A 25 -1.77 10.44 -7.59
N GLY A 26 -1.46 11.51 -6.87
CA GLY A 26 -2.43 12.48 -6.40
C GLY A 26 -3.22 13.13 -7.53
N GLN A 27 -2.58 13.51 -8.65
CA GLN A 27 -3.30 14.06 -9.83
C GLN A 27 -4.30 13.06 -10.43
N ARG A 28 -4.04 11.76 -10.28
CA ARG A 28 -4.97 10.67 -10.64
C ARG A 28 -6.08 10.44 -9.61
N GLY A 29 -6.07 11.18 -8.50
CA GLY A 29 -7.06 11.06 -7.43
C GLY A 29 -6.75 9.93 -6.45
N LEU A 30 -5.55 9.35 -6.51
CA LEU A 30 -5.12 8.30 -5.62
C LEU A 30 -4.52 8.89 -4.35
N GLU A 31 -4.80 8.25 -3.22
CA GLU A 31 -4.16 8.55 -1.95
C GLU A 31 -2.81 7.83 -1.90
N CYS A 32 -1.75 8.61 -1.74
CA CYS A 32 -0.38 8.11 -1.70
C CYS A 32 0.11 8.07 -0.26
N THR A 33 0.62 6.91 0.16
CA THR A 33 1.35 6.75 1.42
C THR A 33 2.76 6.28 1.11
N VAL A 34 3.69 6.61 2.00
CA VAL A 34 5.09 6.20 1.84
C VAL A 34 5.56 5.54 3.11
N GLU A 35 6.03 4.31 2.94
CA GLU A 35 6.62 3.50 3.98
C GLU A 35 8.13 3.60 3.86
N TYR A 36 8.80 3.80 5.00
CA TYR A 36 10.25 3.87 5.09
C TYR A 36 10.72 2.65 5.89
N ASP A 37 11.54 1.82 5.25
CA ASP A 37 12.30 0.79 5.95
C ASP A 37 13.74 1.28 6.21
N LEU A 38 14.56 0.47 6.86
CA LEU A 38 15.91 0.85 7.29
C LEU A 38 16.87 1.13 6.12
N SER A 39 16.51 0.70 4.91
CA SER A 39 17.38 0.76 3.72
C SER A 39 16.70 1.36 2.49
N ASP A 40 15.36 1.36 2.42
CA ASP A 40 14.60 1.76 1.23
C ASP A 40 13.25 2.37 1.60
N TYR A 41 12.57 2.93 0.60
CA TYR A 41 11.19 3.41 0.74
C TYR A 41 10.28 2.74 -0.27
N ILE A 42 9.03 2.55 0.11
CA ILE A 42 7.99 1.97 -0.74
C ILE A 42 6.83 2.96 -0.81
N VAL A 43 6.42 3.30 -2.03
CA VAL A 43 5.25 4.14 -2.26
C VAL A 43 4.04 3.25 -2.47
N HIS A 44 3.01 3.44 -1.66
CA HIS A 44 1.75 2.74 -1.72
C HIS A 44 0.65 3.68 -2.21
N ALA A 45 -0.29 3.14 -2.99
CA ALA A 45 -1.51 3.86 -3.33
C ALA A 45 -2.72 2.93 -3.43
N GLU A 46 -3.83 3.34 -2.81
CA GLU A 46 -5.08 2.60 -2.84
C GLU A 46 -5.85 2.90 -4.13
N LEU A 47 -6.29 1.85 -4.83
CA LEU A 47 -7.11 1.96 -6.03
C LEU A 47 -8.60 1.86 -5.69
N PRO A 48 -9.49 2.48 -6.49
CA PRO A 48 -10.95 2.48 -6.22
C PRO A 48 -11.61 1.10 -6.18
N ASP A 49 -10.96 0.07 -6.74
CA ASP A 49 -11.43 -1.30 -6.75
C ASP A 49 -10.99 -2.13 -5.52
N GLY A 50 -10.34 -1.48 -4.55
CA GLY A 50 -9.87 -2.08 -3.31
C GLY A 50 -8.57 -2.87 -3.44
N SER A 51 -7.85 -2.72 -4.56
CA SER A 51 -6.47 -3.20 -4.70
C SER A 51 -5.47 -2.08 -4.41
N SER A 52 -4.24 -2.45 -4.05
CA SER A 52 -3.16 -1.50 -3.80
C SER A 52 -2.10 -1.56 -4.90
N LEU A 53 -1.56 -0.39 -5.24
CA LEU A 53 -0.38 -0.21 -6.06
C LEU A 53 0.83 -0.06 -5.15
N ILE A 54 1.92 -0.75 -5.46
CA ILE A 54 3.17 -0.75 -4.71
C ILE A 54 4.28 -0.38 -5.70
N ILE A 55 4.99 0.72 -5.44
CA ILE A 55 6.12 1.19 -6.23
C ILE A 55 7.35 1.17 -5.33
N SER A 56 8.36 0.37 -5.69
CA SER A 56 9.58 0.20 -4.90
C SER A 56 10.83 0.28 -5.77
N PRO A 57 11.96 0.76 -5.22
CA PRO A 57 13.28 0.45 -5.76
C PRO A 57 13.55 -1.07 -5.64
N PRO A 58 14.62 -1.59 -6.29
CA PRO A 58 15.09 -2.96 -6.13
C PRO A 58 15.28 -3.31 -4.67
N GLN A 59 14.91 -4.54 -4.30
CA GLN A 59 14.95 -5.01 -2.91
C GLN A 59 16.28 -5.69 -2.55
N GLU A 60 17.16 -5.94 -3.53
CA GLU A 60 18.53 -6.42 -3.27
C GLU A 60 19.46 -5.24 -3.02
N PRO A 61 20.38 -5.34 -2.05
CA PRO A 61 21.14 -4.18 -1.61
C PRO A 61 22.10 -3.74 -2.72
N PRO A 62 21.97 -2.53 -3.27
CA PRO A 62 23.14 -1.90 -3.86
C PRO A 62 24.13 -1.68 -2.70
N SER A 63 25.36 -2.19 -2.83
CA SER A 63 26.40 -2.07 -1.78
C SER A 63 26.76 -0.61 -1.46
N GLU A 64 26.31 0.32 -2.31
CA GLU A 64 26.32 1.76 -2.11
C GLU A 64 24.88 2.23 -2.36
N HIS A 65 24.19 2.79 -1.37
CA HIS A 65 22.84 3.35 -1.58
C HIS A 65 22.94 4.53 -2.53
N PRO A 66 22.52 4.40 -3.79
CA PRO A 66 22.54 5.54 -4.68
C PRO A 66 21.45 6.50 -4.21
N GLU A 67 21.77 7.78 -4.27
CA GLU A 67 20.87 8.92 -4.09
C GLU A 67 19.63 8.87 -4.99
N SER A 68 19.63 8.06 -6.05
CA SER A 68 18.46 7.75 -6.87
C SER A 68 18.45 6.27 -7.29
N PRO A 69 17.28 5.61 -7.35
CA PRO A 69 17.18 4.20 -7.74
C PRO A 69 17.69 3.98 -9.17
N GLU A 70 18.44 2.88 -9.38
CA GLU A 70 18.92 2.47 -10.71
C GLU A 70 17.83 1.81 -11.56
N SER A 71 16.78 1.33 -10.91
CA SER A 71 15.61 0.69 -11.49
C SER A 71 14.43 0.78 -10.52
N TRP A 72 13.30 0.24 -10.94
CA TRP A 72 12.02 0.27 -10.25
C TRP A 72 11.19 -0.98 -10.54
N MET A 73 10.46 -1.39 -9.53
CA MET A 73 9.41 -2.40 -9.59
C MET A 73 8.07 -1.76 -9.23
N VAL A 74 7.03 -2.06 -10.00
CA VAL A 74 5.66 -1.66 -9.71
C VAL A 74 4.75 -2.86 -9.79
N THR A 75 4.09 -3.15 -8.68
CA THR A 75 3.13 -4.24 -8.58
C THR A 75 1.77 -3.72 -8.15
N ARG A 76 0.75 -4.46 -8.51
CA ARG A 76 -0.60 -4.30 -8.00
C ARG A 76 -0.99 -5.55 -7.25
N HIS A 77 -1.50 -5.37 -6.05
CA HIS A 77 -1.94 -6.44 -5.17
C HIS A 77 -3.42 -6.29 -4.83
N ARG A 78 -4.19 -7.35 -5.03
CA ARG A 78 -5.58 -7.44 -4.59
C ARG A 78 -5.69 -8.55 -3.56
N SER A 79 -6.04 -8.20 -2.32
CA SER A 79 -6.14 -9.15 -1.19
C SER A 79 -7.47 -9.92 -1.15
N VAL A 80 -8.46 -9.56 -1.97
CA VAL A 80 -9.75 -10.25 -2.02
C VAL A 80 -9.64 -11.49 -2.90
N GLU A 81 -10.07 -12.64 -2.38
CA GLU A 81 -9.96 -13.94 -3.04
C GLU A 81 -10.62 -13.98 -4.44
N PRO A 82 -9.94 -14.50 -5.47
CA PRO A 82 -8.55 -14.97 -5.44
C PRO A 82 -7.58 -13.81 -5.34
N ALA A 83 -6.60 -13.91 -4.42
CA ALA A 83 -5.56 -12.90 -4.32
C ALA A 83 -4.81 -12.78 -5.65
N VAL A 84 -4.70 -11.57 -6.20
CA VAL A 84 -4.03 -11.30 -7.48
C VAL A 84 -2.81 -10.43 -7.24
N TYR A 85 -1.67 -10.90 -7.72
CA TYR A 85 -0.44 -10.13 -7.84
C TYR A 85 -0.15 -9.92 -9.32
N GLU A 86 0.00 -8.67 -9.71
CA GLU A 86 0.29 -8.27 -11.07
C GLU A 86 1.52 -7.38 -11.09
N VAL A 87 2.49 -7.69 -11.95
CA VAL A 87 3.61 -6.80 -12.25
C VAL A 87 3.18 -5.84 -13.37
N ILE A 88 3.16 -4.55 -13.06
CA ILE A 88 2.76 -3.48 -14.00
C ILE A 88 3.99 -2.91 -14.71
N TYR A 89 5.07 -2.73 -13.95
CA TYR A 89 6.33 -2.19 -14.45
C TYR A 89 7.48 -2.86 -13.73
N ASP A 90 8.51 -3.20 -14.47
CA ASP A 90 9.70 -3.88 -13.96
C ASP A 90 10.88 -3.48 -14.84
N SER A 91 11.73 -2.65 -14.27
CA SER A 91 12.96 -2.15 -14.88
C SER A 91 14.21 -2.70 -14.22
N GLU A 92 14.09 -3.73 -13.38
CA GLU A 92 15.23 -4.47 -12.87
C GLU A 92 16.02 -5.09 -14.03
N PRO A 93 17.31 -5.46 -13.81
CA PRO A 93 18.04 -6.27 -14.77
C PRO A 93 17.20 -7.49 -15.18
N ASP A 94 17.14 -7.76 -16.49
CA ASP A 94 16.30 -8.81 -17.10
C ASP A 94 14.78 -8.56 -17.11
N GLY A 95 14.30 -7.48 -16.50
CA GLY A 95 12.92 -7.05 -16.55
C GLY A 95 12.47 -6.55 -17.93
N PRO A 96 11.15 -6.62 -18.25
CA PRO A 96 10.60 -6.17 -19.54
C PRO A 96 10.84 -4.68 -19.84
N HIS A 97 11.15 -3.89 -18.81
CA HIS A 97 11.43 -2.46 -18.91
C HIS A 97 12.88 -2.11 -18.50
N ALA A 98 13.79 -3.09 -18.46
CA ALA A 98 15.19 -2.90 -18.04
C ALA A 98 15.88 -1.73 -18.76
N ARG A 99 15.56 -1.52 -20.05
CA ARG A 99 16.10 -0.41 -20.87
C ARG A 99 15.78 0.99 -20.34
N HIS A 100 14.80 1.13 -19.45
CA HIS A 100 14.39 2.42 -18.88
C HIS A 100 15.08 2.74 -17.54
N GLY A 101 15.66 1.73 -16.86
CA GLY A 101 16.28 1.87 -15.54
C GLY A 101 15.44 2.70 -14.56
N GLY A 102 16.11 3.58 -13.81
CA GLY A 102 15.53 4.46 -12.78
C GLY A 102 14.59 5.56 -13.28
N SER A 103 14.20 5.56 -14.56
CA SER A 103 13.46 6.66 -15.17
C SER A 103 11.99 6.75 -14.74
N VAL A 104 11.70 7.70 -13.85
CA VAL A 104 10.34 8.01 -13.36
C VAL A 104 9.32 8.33 -14.46
N PRO A 105 9.63 9.10 -15.51
CA PRO A 105 8.62 9.39 -16.54
C PRO A 105 8.07 8.15 -17.24
N TYR A 106 8.91 7.14 -17.49
CA TYR A 106 8.48 5.87 -18.10
C TYR A 106 7.68 5.03 -17.12
N LEU A 107 8.09 5.00 -15.85
CA LEU A 107 7.32 4.36 -14.79
C LEU A 107 5.91 4.96 -14.67
N LEU A 108 5.81 6.29 -14.54
CA LEU A 108 4.52 6.97 -14.42
C LEU A 108 3.64 6.77 -15.65
N SER A 109 4.23 6.76 -16.85
CA SER A 109 3.49 6.48 -18.09
C SER A 109 2.92 5.06 -18.12
N ALA A 110 3.66 4.07 -17.62
CA ALA A 110 3.18 2.67 -17.53
C ALA A 110 2.08 2.52 -16.48
N VAL A 111 2.23 3.17 -15.33
CA VAL A 111 1.20 3.21 -14.28
C VAL A 111 -0.08 3.84 -14.83
N ASP A 112 0.02 5.01 -15.46
CA ASP A 112 -1.10 5.71 -16.06
C ASP A 112 -1.84 4.84 -17.09
N ALA A 113 -1.10 4.22 -18.02
CA ALA A 113 -1.69 3.33 -19.02
C ALA A 113 -2.42 2.15 -18.38
N ARG A 114 -1.91 1.62 -17.26
CA ARG A 114 -2.57 0.54 -16.53
C ARG A 114 -3.80 1.01 -15.77
N LEU A 115 -3.75 2.18 -15.13
CA LEU A 115 -4.90 2.79 -14.47
C LEU A 115 -6.05 3.06 -15.46
N ASP A 116 -5.71 3.52 -16.66
CA ASP A 116 -6.70 3.71 -17.74
C ASP A 116 -7.34 2.38 -18.16
N GLN A 117 -6.57 1.28 -18.27
CA GLN A 117 -7.11 -0.06 -18.56
C GLN A 117 -8.01 -0.61 -17.44
N LEU A 118 -7.72 -0.25 -16.18
CA LEU A 118 -8.55 -0.58 -15.02
C LEU A 118 -9.78 0.34 -14.89
N GLY A 119 -9.89 1.36 -15.75
CA GLY A 119 -10.98 2.32 -15.73
C GLY A 119 -10.94 3.23 -14.50
N VAL A 120 -9.77 3.48 -13.92
CA VAL A 120 -9.58 4.43 -12.82
C VAL A 120 -9.52 5.85 -13.42
N PRO A 121 -10.59 6.65 -13.28
CA PRO A 121 -10.65 7.94 -13.95
C PRO A 121 -9.79 8.96 -13.19
N PRO A 122 -9.30 10.02 -13.86
CA PRO A 122 -8.53 11.07 -13.20
C PRO A 122 -9.36 11.81 -12.14
N ARG A 123 -8.69 12.48 -11.19
CA ARG A 123 -9.31 13.14 -10.03
C ARG A 123 -10.53 14.00 -10.40
N GLN A 124 -10.42 14.82 -11.46
CA GLN A 124 -11.49 15.75 -11.87
C GLN A 124 -12.80 15.02 -12.23
N GLU A 125 -12.69 13.84 -12.82
CA GLU A 125 -13.85 13.02 -13.17
C GLU A 125 -14.40 12.28 -11.95
N GLN A 126 -13.53 11.82 -11.05
CA GLN A 126 -13.95 11.26 -9.76
C GLN A 126 -14.72 12.29 -8.92
N GLU A 127 -14.23 13.53 -8.84
CA GLU A 127 -14.89 14.63 -8.13
C GLU A 127 -16.24 14.97 -8.76
N ARG A 128 -16.34 15.01 -10.10
CA ARG A 128 -17.61 15.20 -10.81
C ARG A 128 -18.60 14.06 -10.50
N SER A 129 -18.14 12.81 -10.50
CA SER A 129 -18.96 11.63 -10.23
C SER A 129 -19.44 11.57 -8.78
N GLY A 130 -18.57 11.90 -7.81
CA GLY A 130 -18.93 11.99 -6.39
C GLY A 130 -19.93 13.10 -6.08
N LYS A 131 -19.82 14.24 -6.79
CA LYS A 131 -20.75 15.37 -6.65
C LYS A 131 -22.11 15.08 -7.29
N ALA A 132 -22.16 14.34 -8.40
CA ALA A 132 -23.42 13.89 -9.00
C ALA A 132 -24.20 12.91 -8.11
N ARG A 133 -23.51 12.07 -7.33
CA ARG A 133 -24.15 11.15 -6.37
C ARG A 133 -24.78 11.85 -5.17
N THR A 134 -24.30 13.04 -4.81
CA THR A 134 -24.83 13.82 -3.68
C THR A 134 -25.96 14.78 -4.08
N THR A 135 -26.12 15.09 -5.37
CA THR A 135 -27.19 15.97 -5.86
C THR A 135 -28.54 15.28 -6.08
N ASN A 136 -28.63 13.95 -5.95
CA ASN A 136 -29.91 13.22 -6.08
C ASN A 136 -30.66 13.02 -4.75
N VAL A 137 -30.19 13.61 -3.64
CA VAL A 137 -30.98 13.72 -2.40
C VAL A 137 -31.53 15.15 -2.32
N LEU A 138 -32.68 15.39 -2.96
CA LEU A 138 -33.51 16.55 -2.64
C LEU A 138 -34.21 16.30 -1.29
N PRO A 139 -34.34 17.31 -0.41
CA PRO A 139 -34.91 17.14 0.93
C PRO A 139 -36.45 17.17 0.86
N PRO A 140 -37.18 16.37 1.66
CA PRO A 140 -38.51 16.76 2.07
C PRO A 140 -38.39 17.71 3.28
N ASP A 141 -38.73 18.96 3.01
CA ASP A 141 -39.28 19.92 3.95
C ASP A 141 -40.20 19.23 4.98
N SER A 142 -39.84 19.27 6.26
CA SER A 142 -40.79 19.20 7.40
C SER A 142 -40.05 19.45 8.72
N ALA A 143 -40.01 20.73 9.08
CA ALA A 143 -40.09 21.36 10.41
C ALA A 143 -39.50 20.69 11.69
N PRO A 144 -39.01 21.51 12.64
CA PRO A 144 -38.21 21.06 13.77
C PRO A 144 -39.09 20.56 14.91
N SER A 145 -38.86 19.33 15.37
CA SER A 145 -39.38 18.85 16.66
C SER A 145 -38.25 18.76 17.67
N ARG A 146 -38.05 19.88 18.38
CA ARG A 146 -37.21 19.93 19.57
C ARG A 146 -38.00 19.31 20.73
N ALA A 147 -37.64 18.09 21.10
CA ALA A 147 -38.02 17.51 22.38
C ALA A 147 -36.81 16.79 22.98
N SER A 148 -36.02 17.55 23.74
CA SER A 148 -35.08 16.98 24.70
C SER A 148 -35.88 16.40 25.85
N VAL A 149 -35.79 15.08 26.06
CA VAL A 149 -36.12 14.46 27.35
C VAL A 149 -34.94 13.59 27.73
N ALA A 150 -34.10 14.14 28.61
CA ALA A 150 -33.17 13.38 29.41
C ALA A 150 -33.95 12.72 30.54
N LEU A 151 -33.91 11.39 30.65
CA LEU A 151 -34.14 10.70 31.92
C LEU A 151 -33.21 9.49 32.00
N ALA A 152 -32.30 9.60 32.96
CA ALA A 152 -31.40 8.54 33.41
C ALA A 152 -32.19 7.39 34.03
N SER A 153 -31.64 6.18 33.95
CA SER A 153 -31.86 5.13 34.94
C SER A 153 -30.69 4.15 34.89
N SER A 154 -29.78 4.31 35.85
CA SER A 154 -28.79 3.28 36.23
C SER A 154 -29.47 2.25 37.18
N PRO A 155 -28.72 1.27 37.72
CA PRO A 155 -28.82 -0.16 37.43
C PRO A 155 -29.57 -0.95 38.53
N SER A 156 -29.89 -2.23 38.30
CA SER A 156 -30.11 -3.15 39.41
C SER A 156 -29.69 -4.58 39.11
N ILE A 157 -29.14 -5.16 40.17
CA ILE A 157 -28.39 -6.41 40.36
C ILE A 157 -29.31 -7.64 40.41
N ASP A 158 -28.67 -8.81 40.31
CA ASP A 158 -29.07 -10.17 40.74
C ASP A 158 -29.70 -11.04 39.63
N GLN A 159 -29.10 -12.16 39.22
CA GLN A 159 -28.90 -13.31 40.10
C GLN A 159 -27.69 -14.20 39.72
N ARG A 160 -27.04 -14.67 40.79
CA ARG A 160 -26.04 -15.75 40.86
C ARG A 160 -26.63 -17.10 40.44
N VAL A 161 -25.83 -17.91 39.73
CA VAL A 161 -25.73 -19.36 39.97
C VAL A 161 -24.27 -19.80 39.76
N LEU A 162 -23.64 -20.30 40.82
CA LEU A 162 -22.39 -21.10 40.81
C LEU A 162 -22.72 -22.55 40.42
N PRO A 163 -21.80 -23.31 39.79
CA PRO A 163 -20.99 -24.26 40.58
C PRO A 163 -19.52 -24.36 40.09
N THR A 164 -18.52 -24.33 40.97
CA THR A 164 -17.86 -25.48 41.65
C THR A 164 -16.92 -26.29 40.74
N GLY A 165 -15.60 -26.08 40.93
CA GLY A 165 -14.56 -27.11 40.78
C GLY A 165 -13.50 -26.91 39.68
N PRO A 166 -12.19 -26.84 40.01
CA PRO A 166 -11.06 -26.90 39.07
C PRO A 166 -10.60 -28.37 38.88
N PRO A 167 -9.81 -28.75 37.84
CA PRO A 167 -8.36 -28.53 37.91
C PRO A 167 -7.59 -28.46 36.54
N THR A 168 -6.28 -28.22 36.67
CA THR A 168 -5.20 -28.78 35.85
C THR A 168 -4.78 -28.04 34.56
N GLU A 169 -3.74 -27.25 34.75
CA GLU A 169 -2.56 -27.09 33.89
C GLU A 169 -2.34 -28.24 32.89
N SER A 170 -2.23 -27.94 31.59
CA SER A 170 -1.54 -28.83 30.66
C SER A 170 -0.75 -28.02 29.63
N SER A 171 0.49 -27.77 30.01
CA SER A 171 1.59 -27.45 29.11
C SER A 171 1.81 -28.64 28.16
N ALA A 172 1.64 -28.43 26.85
CA ALA A 172 2.14 -29.33 25.83
C ALA A 172 2.57 -28.54 24.60
N ARG A 173 3.81 -28.08 24.67
CA ARG A 173 4.76 -27.82 23.57
C ARG A 173 4.39 -28.62 22.31
N ALA A 174 3.91 -27.93 21.28
CA ALA A 174 3.82 -28.49 19.94
C ALA A 174 5.24 -28.75 19.41
N ALA A 175 5.57 -30.01 19.20
CA ALA A 175 6.78 -30.43 18.51
C ALA A 175 6.63 -30.21 17.00
N PRO A 176 7.70 -29.82 16.27
CA PRO A 176 7.68 -29.77 14.82
C PRO A 176 7.63 -31.19 14.22
N PRO A 177 7.07 -31.36 13.01
CA PRO A 177 7.01 -32.65 12.33
C PRO A 177 8.41 -33.16 11.94
N PRO A 178 8.64 -34.49 11.89
CA PRO A 178 9.90 -35.06 11.44
C PRO A 178 10.11 -34.82 9.93
N THR A 179 11.34 -34.46 9.56
CA THR A 179 11.81 -34.37 8.18
C THR A 179 11.94 -35.76 7.53
N PRO A 180 11.55 -35.92 6.24
CA PRO A 180 11.86 -37.14 5.49
C PRO A 180 13.36 -37.20 5.10
N PRO A 181 13.94 -38.41 4.94
CA PRO A 181 15.36 -38.58 4.71
C PRO A 181 15.82 -38.18 3.29
N SER A 182 17.01 -37.61 3.27
CA SER A 182 17.89 -37.35 2.13
C SER A 182 17.94 -38.53 1.15
N SER A 183 17.64 -38.26 -0.11
CA SER A 183 17.96 -39.14 -1.24
C SER A 183 18.91 -38.40 -2.17
N ALA A 184 20.20 -38.70 -2.05
CA ALA A 184 21.17 -38.42 -3.09
C ALA A 184 21.24 -39.63 -4.03
N PRO A 185 21.15 -39.46 -5.36
CA PRO A 185 21.74 -40.39 -6.29
C PRO A 185 23.12 -39.89 -6.69
N ARG A 186 24.11 -40.77 -6.51
CA ARG A 186 25.40 -40.75 -7.20
C ARG A 186 25.17 -40.69 -8.71
N LEU A 187 25.97 -39.90 -9.41
CA LEU A 187 26.81 -40.30 -10.55
C LEU A 187 27.80 -39.18 -10.88
#